data_AF-A0A2D9FVE0-F1
#
_entry.id   AF-A0A2D9FVE0-F1
#
_cell.length_a   1.000
_cell.length_b   1.000
_cell.length_c   1.000
_cell.angle_alpha   90.00
_cell.angle_beta   90.00
_cell.angle_gamma   90.00
#
_symmetry.space_group_name_H-M   'P 1'
#
loop_
_entity.id
_entity.type
_entity.pdbx_description
1 polymer ?
#
loop_
_entity_poly.entity_id
_entity_poly.type
_entity_poly.pdbx_seq_one_letter_code
_entity_poly.pdbx_strand_id
1 'polypeptide(L)'
;MGCNPDDQKLAQAYIDKNKTVQNSIKSIFTTHSRAIHTPFGHDTIIFDEDPLPLLLDVDTLKIADLKKIKKNKHRALLFGDDRPRFINLQRYLESVDEGEILTLPDEFKVDITNEWLLFMQTEGIDSNIMKFLASDYFYKDESDRDLIHFINQESLPQDKKIIIMSATIPVKIYKELYGERVQVIDITDVAHKGTITQHTRYSYSRNSLAKHLDNVNEKLEKRPTITFKSFNEQIDNASPDM
;
A
#
# COMPACT_ATOMS: atom_id res chain seq x y z
N MET A 1 -10.51 17.85 -28.23
CA MET A 1 -11.54 17.08 -27.50
C MET A 1 -11.70 17.76 -26.15
N GLY A 2 -12.85 18.39 -25.89
CA GLY A 2 -13.12 19.03 -24.59
C GLY A 2 -13.74 18.02 -23.62
N CYS A 3 -13.30 18.02 -22.37
CA CYS A 3 -13.90 17.21 -21.30
C CYS A 3 -15.38 17.60 -21.12
N ASN A 4 -16.27 16.62 -20.91
CA ASN A 4 -17.71 16.82 -20.73
C ASN A 4 -17.97 17.84 -19.60
N PRO A 5 -18.80 18.89 -19.78
CA PRO A 5 -19.11 19.86 -18.75
C PRO A 5 -19.62 19.27 -17.43
N ASP A 6 -20.33 18.14 -17.48
CA ASP A 6 -20.81 17.46 -16.27
C ASP A 6 -19.68 16.77 -15.50
N ASP A 7 -18.72 16.16 -16.22
CA ASP A 7 -17.52 15.59 -15.62
C ASP A 7 -16.65 16.67 -14.98
N GLN A 8 -16.56 17.85 -15.61
CA GLN A 8 -15.87 19.01 -15.03
C GLN A 8 -16.51 19.47 -13.72
N LYS A 9 -17.85 19.53 -13.66
CA LYS A 9 -18.57 19.89 -12.42
C LYS A 9 -18.36 18.86 -11.32
N LEU A 10 -18.42 17.57 -11.63
CA LEU A 10 -18.17 16.49 -10.67
C LEU A 10 -16.74 16.55 -10.13
N ALA A 11 -15.75 16.74 -11.01
CA ALA A 11 -14.35 16.90 -10.63
C ALA A 11 -14.14 18.12 -9.72
N GLN A 12 -14.74 19.26 -10.07
CA GLN A 12 -14.65 20.47 -9.26
C GLN A 12 -15.26 20.27 -7.87
N ALA A 13 -16.45 19.68 -7.79
CA ALA A 13 -17.10 19.39 -6.51
C ALA A 13 -16.27 18.44 -5.63
N TYR A 14 -15.58 17.47 -6.23
CA TYR A 14 -14.65 16.60 -5.53
C TYR A 14 -13.42 17.36 -4.98
N ILE A 15 -12.82 18.24 -5.80
CA ILE A 15 -11.69 19.09 -5.39
C ILE A 15 -12.10 20.00 -4.23
N ASP A 16 -13.27 20.63 -4.31
CA ASP A 16 -13.76 21.56 -3.28
C ASP A 16 -14.02 20.85 -1.95
N LYS A 17 -14.57 19.63 -2.00
CA LYS A 17 -14.71 18.77 -0.81
C LYS A 17 -13.36 18.42 -0.19
N ASN A 18 -12.37 18.06 -1.00
CA ASN A 18 -11.03 17.75 -0.50
C ASN A 18 -10.36 18.96 0.17
N LYS A 19 -10.48 20.15 -0.42
CA LYS A 19 -9.98 21.41 0.18
C LYS A 19 -10.68 21.72 1.50
N THR A 20 -11.99 21.51 1.56
CA THR A 20 -12.77 21.72 2.80
C THR A 20 -12.29 20.80 3.91
N VAL A 21 -12.00 19.54 3.59
CA VAL A 21 -11.48 18.58 4.57
C VAL A 21 -10.04 18.93 4.98
N GLN A 22 -9.17 19.29 4.05
CA GLN A 22 -7.78 19.68 4.34
C GLN A 22 -7.68 20.88 5.30
N ASN A 23 -8.57 21.85 5.14
CA ASN A 23 -8.63 23.06 5.96
C ASN A 23 -9.58 22.94 7.17
N SER A 24 -10.13 21.75 7.42
CA SER A 24 -11.06 21.54 8.52
C SER A 24 -10.32 21.62 9.86
N ILE A 25 -10.87 22.37 10.82
CA ILE A 25 -10.42 22.36 12.22
C ILE A 25 -11.00 21.18 13.02
N LYS A 26 -11.99 20.48 12.47
CA LYS A 26 -12.60 19.31 13.10
C LYS A 26 -11.72 18.09 12.92
N SER A 27 -11.85 17.11 13.81
CA SER A 27 -11.20 15.81 13.68
C SER A 27 -11.62 15.12 12.37
N ILE A 28 -10.65 14.46 11.73
CA ILE A 28 -10.83 13.79 10.44
C ILE A 28 -10.54 12.30 10.64
N PHE A 29 -11.50 11.46 10.27
CA PHE A 29 -11.31 10.03 10.13
C PHE A 29 -10.94 9.74 8.68
N THR A 30 -9.79 9.09 8.48
CA THR A 30 -9.23 8.85 7.15
C THR A 30 -8.37 7.59 7.14
N THR A 31 -7.98 7.14 5.96
CA THR A 31 -7.06 6.01 5.79
C THR A 31 -5.62 6.40 6.11
N HIS A 32 -4.80 5.41 6.45
CA HIS A 32 -3.36 5.57 6.68
C HIS A 32 -2.65 6.28 5.51
N SER A 33 -2.86 5.80 4.28
CA SER A 33 -2.26 6.39 3.07
C SER A 33 -2.63 7.86 2.91
N ARG A 34 -3.89 8.22 3.15
CA ARG A 34 -4.31 9.62 3.02
C ARG A 34 -3.75 10.50 4.14
N ALA A 35 -3.58 9.97 5.36
CA ALA A 35 -2.94 10.68 6.46
C ALA A 35 -1.46 10.99 6.19
N ILE A 36 -0.75 10.11 5.48
CA ILE A 36 0.65 10.28 5.11
C ILE A 36 0.79 11.25 3.92
N HIS A 37 0.03 11.05 2.84
CA HIS A 37 0.22 11.79 1.58
C HIS A 37 -0.59 13.09 1.47
N THR A 38 -1.45 13.41 2.42
CA THR A 38 -2.24 14.66 2.40
C THR A 38 -1.76 15.64 3.46
N PRO A 39 -1.43 16.89 3.10
CA PRO A 39 -1.01 17.91 4.05
C PRO A 39 -2.21 18.47 4.83
N PHE A 40 -2.67 17.74 5.84
CA PHE A 40 -3.69 18.21 6.76
C PHE A 40 -3.14 19.30 7.69
N GLY A 41 -3.98 20.30 8.00
CA GLY A 41 -3.63 21.39 8.92
C GLY A 41 -3.53 20.99 10.40
N HIS A 42 -3.82 19.74 10.75
CA HIS A 42 -3.82 19.23 12.13
C HIS A 42 -2.40 18.97 12.63
N ASP A 43 -2.12 19.34 13.88
CA ASP A 43 -0.81 19.12 14.51
C ASP A 43 -0.61 17.69 15.03
N THR A 44 -1.66 16.86 15.07
CA THR A 44 -1.60 15.49 15.60
C THR A 44 -2.21 14.49 14.62
N ILE A 45 -1.50 13.39 14.40
CA ILE A 45 -1.97 12.24 13.62
C ILE A 45 -1.99 11.02 14.54
N ILE A 46 -3.10 10.29 14.54
CA ILE A 46 -3.29 9.06 15.31
C ILE A 46 -3.56 7.91 14.34
N PHE A 47 -2.75 6.87 14.42
CA PHE A 47 -2.93 5.61 13.72
C PHE A 47 -3.42 4.55 14.71
N ASP A 48 -4.53 3.89 14.38
CA ASP A 48 -5.15 2.80 15.17
C ASP A 48 -4.59 1.42 14.81
N GLU A 49 -3.58 1.38 13.93
CA GLU A 49 -2.81 0.20 13.55
C GLU A 49 -1.39 0.65 13.16
N ASP A 50 -0.50 -0.31 12.90
CA ASP A 50 0.86 -0.03 12.43
C ASP A 50 0.89 0.48 10.97
N PRO A 51 1.28 1.74 10.69
CA PRO A 51 1.41 2.26 9.33
C PRO A 51 2.69 1.80 8.61
N LEU A 52 3.56 1.00 9.25
CA LEU A 52 4.87 0.64 8.70
C LEU A 52 4.85 0.11 7.26
N PRO A 53 3.88 -0.74 6.83
CA PRO A 53 3.82 -1.21 5.44
C PRO A 53 3.64 -0.10 4.40
N LEU A 54 3.14 1.08 4.81
CA LEU A 54 3.04 2.26 3.94
C LEU A 54 4.27 3.16 4.03
N LEU A 55 5.00 3.12 5.15
CA LEU A 55 6.24 3.87 5.34
C LEU A 55 7.42 3.18 4.66
N LEU A 56 7.41 1.86 4.65
CA LEU A 56 8.42 0.99 4.06
C LEU A 56 7.72 0.08 3.04
N ASP A 57 7.45 0.64 1.87
CA ASP A 57 6.74 -0.04 0.78
C ASP A 57 7.74 -0.90 0.00
N VAL A 58 7.67 -2.21 0.22
CA VAL A 58 8.54 -3.21 -0.42
C VAL A 58 7.81 -3.84 -1.60
N ASP A 59 8.47 -3.89 -2.74
CA ASP A 59 7.92 -4.46 -3.96
C ASP A 59 9.06 -5.08 -4.80
N THR A 60 8.72 -5.69 -5.94
CA THR A 60 9.65 -6.46 -6.76
C THR A 60 9.58 -6.09 -8.23
N LEU A 61 10.70 -6.29 -8.92
CA LEU A 61 10.85 -6.11 -10.36
C LEU A 61 11.55 -7.34 -10.95
N LYS A 62 11.01 -7.85 -12.06
CA LYS A 62 11.71 -8.83 -12.90
C LYS A 62 12.51 -8.15 -13.99
N ILE A 63 13.80 -8.45 -14.09
CA ILE A 63 14.67 -7.94 -15.17
C ILE A 63 14.12 -8.38 -16.54
N ALA A 64 13.50 -9.56 -16.64
CA ALA A 64 12.83 -10.03 -17.85
C ALA A 64 11.68 -9.13 -18.30
N ASP A 65 11.01 -8.41 -17.40
CA ASP A 65 9.95 -7.47 -17.77
C ASP A 65 10.53 -6.23 -18.47
N LEU A 66 11.72 -5.77 -18.10
CA LEU A 66 12.45 -4.75 -18.85
C LEU A 66 12.79 -5.21 -20.28
N LYS A 67 12.99 -6.52 -20.50
CA LYS A 67 13.25 -7.08 -21.84
C LYS A 67 12.02 -7.01 -22.74
N LYS A 68 10.80 -7.03 -22.19
CA LYS A 68 9.56 -6.90 -22.97
C LYS A 68 9.46 -5.53 -23.64
N ILE A 69 9.92 -4.48 -22.97
CA ILE A 69 10.02 -3.11 -23.50
C ILE A 69 10.84 -3.07 -24.81
N LYS A 70 11.92 -3.86 -24.89
CA LYS A 70 12.84 -3.88 -26.04
C LYS A 70 12.24 -4.51 -27.30
N LYS A 71 11.38 -5.53 -27.15
CA LYS A 71 10.91 -6.40 -28.25
C LYS A 71 9.88 -5.74 -29.16
N ASN A 72 9.11 -4.77 -28.66
CA ASN A 72 7.99 -4.20 -29.41
C ASN A 72 8.36 -2.89 -30.12
N LYS A 73 8.97 -2.97 -31.32
CA LYS A 73 9.48 -1.79 -32.06
C LYS A 73 8.43 -0.72 -32.38
N HIS A 74 7.16 -1.09 -32.57
CA HIS A 74 6.08 -0.15 -32.89
C HIS A 74 5.60 0.65 -31.67
N ARG A 75 5.65 0.05 -30.48
CA ARG A 75 5.30 0.70 -29.21
C ARG A 75 6.50 1.29 -28.47
N ALA A 76 7.72 0.90 -28.85
CA ALA A 76 8.97 1.52 -28.42
C ALA A 76 9.04 3.02 -28.73
N LEU A 77 8.25 3.52 -29.69
CA LEU A 77 8.10 4.95 -29.98
C LEU A 77 7.42 5.71 -28.83
N LEU A 78 6.59 5.05 -28.00
CA LEU A 78 5.98 5.65 -26.80
C LEU A 78 7.02 5.98 -25.73
N PHE A 79 8.18 5.32 -25.77
CA PHE A 79 9.31 5.57 -24.88
C PHE A 79 10.22 6.68 -25.40
N GLY A 80 9.96 7.22 -26.59
CA GLY A 80 10.75 8.30 -27.19
C GLY A 80 12.26 8.07 -27.07
N ASP A 81 12.95 9.09 -26.55
CA ASP A 81 14.41 9.10 -26.34
C ASP A 81 14.86 8.33 -25.08
N ASP A 82 13.94 7.83 -24.24
CA ASP A 82 14.28 7.09 -23.01
C ASP A 82 14.53 5.60 -23.24
N ARG A 83 14.28 5.07 -24.44
CA ARG A 83 14.53 3.66 -24.76
C ARG A 83 15.98 3.20 -24.49
N PRO A 84 17.03 3.93 -24.90
CA PRO A 84 18.41 3.56 -24.58
C PRO A 84 18.66 3.48 -23.07
N ARG A 85 17.96 4.33 -22.30
CA ARG A 85 18.02 4.38 -20.83
C ARG A 85 17.57 3.06 -20.20
N PHE A 86 16.44 2.50 -20.65
CA PHE A 86 15.97 1.19 -20.17
C PHE A 86 16.87 0.03 -20.59
N ILE A 87 17.49 0.12 -21.77
CA ILE A 87 18.48 -0.88 -22.20
C ILE A 87 19.71 -0.83 -21.29
N ASN A 88 20.16 0.37 -20.93
CA ASN A 88 21.27 0.56 -20.01
C ASN A 88 20.90 0.14 -18.58
N LEU A 89 19.69 0.47 -18.12
CA LEU A 89 19.16 0.03 -16.83
C LEU A 89 19.14 -1.49 -16.74
N GLN A 90 18.60 -2.17 -17.75
CA GLN A 90 18.59 -3.63 -17.80
C GLN A 90 20.01 -4.19 -17.68
N ARG A 91 20.97 -3.67 -18.46
CA ARG A 91 22.37 -4.11 -18.42
C ARG A 91 23.01 -3.86 -17.06
N TYR A 92 22.72 -2.71 -16.46
CA TYR A 92 23.19 -2.35 -15.13
C TYR A 92 22.69 -3.37 -14.10
N LEU A 93 21.39 -3.66 -14.06
CA LEU A 93 20.81 -4.65 -13.13
C LEU A 93 21.31 -6.08 -13.39
N GLU A 94 21.56 -6.42 -14.67
CA GLU A 94 22.19 -7.70 -15.01
C GLU A 94 23.63 -7.80 -14.47
N SER A 95 24.35 -6.68 -14.39
CA SER A 95 25.73 -6.61 -13.87
C SER A 95 25.87 -6.46 -12.35
N VAL A 96 24.79 -6.07 -11.65
CA VAL A 96 24.77 -5.96 -10.18
C VAL A 96 24.96 -7.34 -9.55
N ASP A 97 25.80 -7.37 -8.51
CA ASP A 97 26.05 -8.56 -7.69
C ASP A 97 24.83 -8.89 -6.80
N GLU A 98 24.65 -10.18 -6.52
CA GLU A 98 23.55 -10.69 -5.70
C GLU A 98 23.75 -10.29 -4.23
N GLY A 99 22.65 -9.95 -3.54
CA GLY A 99 22.66 -9.60 -2.11
C GLY A 99 23.21 -8.21 -1.76
N GLU A 100 23.74 -7.44 -2.73
CA GLU A 100 24.23 -6.08 -2.50
C GLU A 100 23.07 -5.07 -2.44
N ILE A 101 23.03 -4.25 -1.39
CA ILE A 101 22.06 -3.16 -1.23
C ILE A 101 22.60 -1.91 -1.92
N LEU A 102 21.87 -1.43 -2.93
CA LEU A 102 22.27 -0.33 -3.80
C LEU A 102 21.18 0.72 -3.90
N THR A 103 21.58 1.94 -4.26
CA THR A 103 20.67 3.02 -4.67
C THR A 103 20.65 3.12 -6.19
N LEU A 104 19.48 3.39 -6.78
CA LEU A 104 19.40 3.56 -8.23
C LEU A 104 20.15 4.85 -8.67
N PRO A 105 21.10 4.77 -9.63
CA PRO A 105 21.74 5.95 -10.19
C PRO A 105 20.71 6.98 -10.70
N ASP A 106 20.95 8.26 -10.45
CA ASP A 106 20.03 9.35 -10.86
C ASP A 106 19.80 9.38 -12.39
N GLU A 107 20.78 8.90 -13.16
CA GLU A 107 20.65 8.71 -14.60
C GLU A 107 19.59 7.68 -14.99
N PHE A 108 18.96 6.93 -14.09
CA PHE A 108 17.83 6.04 -14.39
C PHE A 108 16.51 6.51 -13.79
N LYS A 109 16.52 7.55 -12.94
CA LYS A 109 15.30 8.14 -12.40
C LYS A 109 14.60 8.91 -13.52
N VAL A 110 13.40 8.46 -13.87
CA VAL A 110 12.57 9.02 -14.96
C VAL A 110 11.18 9.25 -14.41
N ASP A 111 10.59 10.40 -14.75
CA ASP A 111 9.18 10.63 -14.53
C ASP A 111 8.40 9.99 -15.68
N ILE A 112 7.64 8.95 -15.35
CA ILE A 112 6.97 8.12 -16.35
C ILE A 112 5.61 8.74 -16.71
N THR A 113 5.29 8.80 -18.00
CA THR A 113 4.04 9.37 -18.50
C THR A 113 2.87 8.35 -18.47
N ASN A 114 1.64 8.85 -18.53
CA ASN A 114 0.43 8.00 -18.60
C ASN A 114 0.42 7.03 -19.79
N GLU A 115 1.13 7.35 -20.88
CA GLU A 115 1.24 6.50 -22.06
C GLU A 115 2.01 5.20 -21.76
N TRP A 116 2.96 5.26 -20.83
CA TRP A 116 3.76 4.09 -20.44
C TRP A 116 2.98 3.15 -19.54
N LEU A 117 2.12 3.69 -18.67
CA LEU A 117 1.23 2.87 -17.85
C LEU A 117 0.32 2.00 -18.73
N LEU A 118 -0.26 2.60 -19.78
CA LEU A 118 -1.06 1.88 -20.76
C LEU A 118 -0.23 0.82 -21.49
N PHE A 119 1.01 1.14 -21.87
CA PHE A 119 1.91 0.17 -22.49
C PHE A 119 2.15 -1.05 -21.59
N MET A 120 2.54 -0.84 -20.32
CA MET A 120 2.84 -1.93 -19.38
C MET A 120 1.67 -2.91 -19.23
N GLN A 121 0.45 -2.37 -19.09
CA GLN A 121 -0.78 -3.18 -19.02
C GLN A 121 -1.00 -4.01 -20.28
N THR A 122 -0.77 -3.44 -21.47
CA THR A 122 -1.04 -4.13 -22.73
C THR A 122 0.00 -5.19 -23.10
N GLU A 123 1.20 -5.15 -22.53
CA GLU A 123 2.28 -6.11 -22.82
C GLU A 123 2.44 -7.19 -21.74
N GLY A 124 1.57 -7.21 -20.72
CA GLY A 124 1.68 -8.14 -19.61
C GLY A 124 2.98 -7.96 -18.82
N ILE A 125 3.36 -6.71 -18.57
CA ILE A 125 4.41 -6.36 -17.61
C ILE A 125 3.73 -6.28 -16.24
N ASP A 126 4.02 -7.25 -15.38
CA ASP A 126 3.43 -7.34 -14.04
C ASP A 126 4.27 -6.60 -12.99
N SER A 127 5.56 -6.37 -13.29
CA SER A 127 6.47 -5.65 -12.39
C SER A 127 6.13 -4.16 -12.25
N ASN A 128 6.31 -3.63 -11.05
CA ASN A 128 6.06 -2.23 -10.74
C ASN A 128 7.27 -1.34 -11.06
N ILE A 129 7.55 -1.18 -12.36
CA ILE A 129 8.70 -0.41 -12.87
C ILE A 129 8.65 1.03 -12.33
N MET A 130 7.46 1.62 -12.22
CA MET A 130 7.23 2.95 -11.68
C MET A 130 7.85 3.14 -10.30
N LYS A 131 7.45 2.30 -9.34
CA LYS A 131 7.95 2.39 -7.98
C LYS A 131 9.44 2.06 -7.91
N PHE A 132 9.90 1.12 -8.74
CA PHE A 132 11.33 0.80 -8.82
C PHE A 132 12.18 2.00 -9.24
N LEU A 133 11.77 2.76 -10.27
CA LEU A 133 12.53 3.95 -10.69
C LEU A 133 12.55 5.06 -9.62
N ALA A 134 11.59 5.05 -8.70
CA ALA A 134 11.52 5.96 -7.56
C ALA A 134 12.04 5.33 -6.26
N SER A 135 12.64 4.13 -6.30
CA SER A 135 13.11 3.42 -5.11
C SER A 135 14.28 4.13 -4.44
N ASP A 136 14.31 4.04 -3.11
CA ASP A 136 15.43 4.51 -2.30
C ASP A 136 16.56 3.50 -2.33
N TYR A 137 16.22 2.22 -2.16
CA TYR A 137 17.17 1.12 -2.17
C TYR A 137 16.60 -0.09 -2.92
N PHE A 138 17.49 -0.88 -3.50
CA PHE A 138 17.18 -2.17 -4.09
C PHE A 138 18.31 -3.17 -3.87
N TYR A 139 18.01 -4.45 -4.01
CA TYR A 139 19.01 -5.50 -4.11
C TYR A 139 18.53 -6.59 -5.07
N LYS A 140 19.50 -7.34 -5.62
CA LYS A 140 19.24 -8.49 -6.48
C LYS A 140 19.16 -9.76 -5.65
N ASP A 141 18.11 -10.54 -5.88
CA ASP A 141 17.84 -11.76 -5.12
C ASP A 141 18.97 -12.79 -5.30
N GLU A 142 19.38 -13.43 -4.20
CA GLU A 142 20.47 -14.41 -4.18
C GLU A 142 20.07 -15.77 -4.79
N SER A 143 18.77 -16.06 -4.86
CA SER A 143 18.22 -17.30 -5.40
C SER A 143 17.66 -17.14 -6.82
N ASP A 144 17.20 -15.94 -7.18
CA ASP A 144 16.66 -15.62 -8.51
C ASP A 144 17.34 -14.39 -9.13
N ARG A 145 18.25 -14.64 -10.07
CA ARG A 145 18.99 -13.59 -10.80
C ARG A 145 18.12 -12.65 -11.62
N ASP A 146 16.87 -13.02 -11.91
CA ASP A 146 15.93 -12.15 -12.62
C ASP A 146 15.14 -11.25 -11.66
N LEU A 147 15.18 -11.51 -10.35
CA LEU A 147 14.38 -10.81 -9.35
C LEU A 147 15.17 -9.71 -8.66
N ILE A 148 14.61 -8.50 -8.67
CA ILE A 148 15.06 -7.35 -7.90
C ILE A 148 14.01 -7.08 -6.83
N HIS A 149 14.44 -6.94 -5.58
CA HIS A 149 13.63 -6.42 -4.49
C HIS A 149 14.00 -4.96 -4.27
N PHE A 150 13.01 -4.12 -4.05
CA PHE A 150 13.25 -2.70 -3.79
C PHE A 150 12.30 -2.17 -2.72
N ILE A 151 12.67 -1.03 -2.16
CA ILE A 151 11.91 -0.34 -1.12
C ILE A 151 11.78 1.14 -1.46
N ASN A 152 10.57 1.66 -1.25
CA ASN A 152 10.28 3.09 -1.21
C ASN A 152 9.99 3.48 0.23
N GLN A 153 10.71 4.47 0.72
CA GLN A 153 10.63 4.96 2.09
C GLN A 153 9.87 6.28 2.13
N GLU A 154 8.67 6.25 2.72
CA GLU A 154 7.90 7.44 3.06
C GLU A 154 8.23 7.90 4.48
N SER A 155 8.29 9.23 4.66
CA SER A 155 8.60 9.82 5.97
C SER A 155 7.33 10.33 6.66
N LEU A 156 7.21 10.05 7.96
CA LEU A 156 6.19 10.71 8.78
C LEU A 156 6.53 12.20 8.93
N PRO A 157 5.55 13.11 8.89
CA PRO A 157 5.77 14.54 9.09
C PRO A 157 6.55 14.83 10.37
N GLN A 158 7.60 15.64 10.30
CA GLN A 158 8.48 15.93 11.44
C GLN A 158 7.90 16.97 12.40
N ASP A 159 7.06 17.87 11.89
CA ASP A 159 6.42 18.99 12.58
C ASP A 159 5.14 18.60 13.34
N LYS A 160 4.70 17.35 13.24
CA LYS A 160 3.46 16.85 13.85
C LYS A 160 3.72 15.92 15.02
N LYS A 161 2.79 15.87 15.97
CA LYS A 161 2.72 14.80 16.96
C LYS A 161 2.14 13.54 16.32
N ILE A 162 2.88 12.44 16.34
CA ILE A 162 2.41 11.15 15.81
C ILE A 162 2.14 10.19 16.97
N ILE A 163 0.99 9.55 16.97
CA ILE A 163 0.62 8.48 17.90
C ILE A 163 0.29 7.25 17.07
N ILE A 164 0.96 6.13 17.34
CA ILE A 164 0.69 4.84 16.71
C ILE A 164 0.24 3.88 17.82
N MET A 165 -0.98 3.38 17.69
CA MET A 165 -1.55 2.38 18.58
C MET A 165 -1.52 1.05 17.84
N SER A 166 -0.72 0.09 18.31
CA SER A 166 -0.63 -1.23 17.70
C SER A 166 -0.26 -2.27 18.73
N ALA A 167 -0.90 -3.43 18.66
CA ALA A 167 -0.64 -4.56 19.54
C ALA A 167 0.66 -5.30 19.21
N THR A 168 1.22 -5.11 18.00
CA THR A 168 2.39 -5.88 17.49
C THR A 168 3.46 -4.99 16.89
N ILE A 169 3.57 -3.74 17.35
CA ILE A 169 4.46 -2.75 16.75
C ILE A 169 5.94 -3.18 16.78
N PRO A 170 6.66 -3.17 15.65
CA PRO A 170 8.08 -3.50 15.59
C PRO A 170 8.93 -2.31 16.05
N VAL A 171 9.00 -2.10 17.36
CA VAL A 171 9.67 -0.95 18.01
C VAL A 171 11.08 -0.68 17.46
N LYS A 172 11.86 -1.72 17.18
CA LYS A 172 13.22 -1.58 16.68
C LYS A 172 13.26 -0.82 15.35
N ILE A 173 12.39 -1.16 14.40
CA ILE A 173 12.36 -0.52 13.08
C ILE A 173 12.04 0.98 13.22
N TYR A 174 11.05 1.32 14.04
CA TYR A 174 10.70 2.72 14.30
C TYR A 174 11.86 3.51 14.91
N LYS A 175 12.62 2.91 15.83
CA LYS A 175 13.81 3.54 16.42
C LYS A 175 14.92 3.75 15.39
N GLU A 176 15.13 2.84 14.45
CA GLU A 176 16.08 3.04 13.35
C GLU A 176 15.63 4.18 12.42
N LEU A 177 14.32 4.30 12.16
CA LEU A 177 13.77 5.32 11.26
C LEU A 177 13.73 6.73 11.87
N TYR A 178 13.38 6.84 13.16
CA TYR A 178 13.07 8.14 13.79
C TYR A 178 13.90 8.44 15.05
N GLY A 179 14.80 7.54 15.45
CA GLY A 179 15.72 7.73 16.58
C GLY A 179 15.02 8.11 17.87
N GLU A 180 15.55 9.15 18.52
CA GLU A 180 15.09 9.66 19.83
C GLU A 180 13.67 10.24 19.82
N ARG A 181 13.06 10.46 18.64
CA ARG A 181 11.66 10.89 18.54
C ARG A 181 10.69 9.80 19.00
N VAL A 182 11.11 8.53 19.00
CA VAL A 182 10.27 7.40 19.34
C VAL A 182 10.14 7.26 20.86
N GLN A 183 8.92 7.46 21.36
CA GLN A 183 8.56 7.14 22.73
C GLN A 183 7.65 5.91 22.75
N VAL A 184 8.04 4.89 23.51
CA VAL A 184 7.27 3.66 23.65
C VAL A 184 6.52 3.71 24.97
N ILE A 185 5.19 3.66 24.89
CA ILE A 185 4.32 3.52 26.05
C ILE A 185 3.77 2.11 25.99
N ASP A 186 4.25 1.25 26.88
CA ASP A 186 3.73 -0.10 27.00
C ASP A 186 2.48 -0.09 27.89
N ILE A 187 1.38 -0.63 27.36
CA ILE A 187 0.10 -0.79 28.06
C ILE A 187 -0.15 -2.29 28.22
N THR A 188 0.80 -2.96 28.86
CA THR A 188 0.67 -4.34 29.34
C THR A 188 -0.05 -4.39 30.69
N ASP A 189 -0.38 -5.58 31.17
CA ASP A 189 -1.02 -5.82 32.49
C ASP A 189 -2.43 -5.25 32.66
N VAL A 190 -3.22 -5.27 31.58
CA VAL A 190 -4.64 -4.92 31.64
C VAL A 190 -5.47 -6.06 32.24
N ALA A 191 -6.41 -5.72 33.13
CA ALA A 191 -7.34 -6.71 33.69
C ALA A 191 -8.26 -7.27 32.59
N HIS A 192 -8.23 -8.59 32.41
CA HIS A 192 -9.09 -9.28 31.46
C HIS A 192 -10.56 -9.14 31.87
N LYS A 193 -11.37 -8.43 31.08
CA LYS A 193 -12.80 -8.21 31.37
C LYS A 193 -13.74 -9.14 30.62
N GLY A 194 -13.25 -9.98 29.71
CA GLY A 194 -14.11 -10.90 28.97
C GLY A 194 -13.35 -11.79 28.00
N THR A 195 -13.94 -12.95 27.72
CA THR A 195 -13.29 -14.05 26.98
C THR A 195 -13.40 -13.90 25.46
N ILE A 196 -12.33 -14.22 24.74
CA ILE A 196 -12.33 -14.41 23.29
C ILE A 196 -12.32 -15.91 23.00
N THR A 197 -13.32 -16.38 22.26
CA THR A 197 -13.41 -17.77 21.79
C THR A 197 -13.20 -17.82 20.29
N GLN A 198 -12.16 -18.52 19.83
CA GLN A 198 -11.86 -18.65 18.40
C GLN A 198 -12.18 -20.06 17.90
N HIS A 199 -12.99 -20.16 16.84
CA HIS A 199 -13.29 -21.41 16.16
C HIS A 199 -12.38 -21.59 14.93
N THR A 200 -11.27 -22.33 15.10
CA THR A 200 -10.20 -22.42 14.08
C THR A 200 -10.38 -23.55 13.05
N ARG A 201 -11.49 -24.30 13.08
CA ARG A 201 -11.70 -25.46 12.20
C ARG A 201 -11.81 -25.09 10.72
N TYR A 202 -12.34 -23.90 10.41
CA TYR A 202 -12.51 -23.40 9.05
C TYR A 202 -12.01 -21.96 8.97
N SER A 203 -11.56 -21.53 7.78
CA SER A 203 -11.09 -20.16 7.57
C SER A 203 -12.23 -19.14 7.46
N TYR A 204 -13.46 -19.60 7.19
CA TYR A 204 -14.66 -18.78 7.02
C TYR A 204 -14.47 -17.58 6.06
N SER A 205 -13.61 -17.74 5.04
CA SER A 205 -13.61 -16.86 3.86
C SER A 205 -15.00 -16.85 3.20
N ARG A 206 -15.36 -15.85 2.39
CA ARG A 206 -16.71 -15.76 1.78
C ARG A 206 -17.22 -17.08 1.18
N ASN A 207 -16.34 -17.79 0.46
CA ASN A 207 -16.66 -19.09 -0.14
C ASN A 207 -16.77 -20.21 0.91
N SER A 208 -15.90 -20.23 1.93
CA SER A 208 -15.97 -21.21 3.01
C SER A 208 -17.20 -20.98 3.91
N LEU A 209 -17.51 -19.72 4.22
CA LEU A 209 -18.67 -19.32 5.02
C LEU A 209 -19.98 -19.78 4.38
N ALA A 210 -20.16 -19.53 3.07
CA ALA A 210 -21.34 -19.95 2.33
C ALA A 210 -21.64 -21.47 2.43
N LYS A 211 -20.59 -22.30 2.60
CA LYS A 211 -20.72 -23.77 2.70
C LYS A 211 -20.99 -24.25 4.13
N HIS A 212 -20.87 -23.38 5.12
CA HIS A 212 -20.89 -23.75 6.54
C HIS A 212 -21.79 -22.83 7.37
N LEU A 213 -22.79 -22.19 6.75
CA LEU A 213 -23.71 -21.26 7.43
C LEU A 213 -24.41 -21.90 8.62
N ASP A 214 -24.95 -23.11 8.44
CA ASP A 214 -25.63 -23.84 9.52
C ASP A 214 -24.69 -24.05 10.73
N ASN A 215 -23.44 -24.45 10.46
CA ASN A 215 -22.46 -24.65 11.51
C ASN A 215 -22.06 -23.36 12.23
N VAL A 216 -22.12 -22.22 11.53
CA VAL A 216 -21.88 -20.91 12.13
C VAL A 216 -23.07 -20.52 13.00
N ASN A 217 -24.29 -20.57 12.47
CA ASN A 217 -25.50 -20.21 13.21
C ASN A 217 -25.71 -21.06 14.47
N GLU A 218 -25.35 -22.36 14.44
CA GLU A 218 -25.36 -23.22 15.64
C GLU A 218 -24.39 -22.76 16.74
N LYS A 219 -23.25 -22.17 16.37
CA LYS A 219 -22.20 -21.74 17.29
C LYS A 219 -22.37 -20.29 17.75
N LEU A 220 -23.08 -19.49 16.96
CA LEU A 220 -23.36 -18.11 17.31
C LEU A 220 -24.36 -18.09 18.46
N GLU A 221 -23.91 -17.61 19.61
CA GLU A 221 -24.82 -17.23 20.68
C GLU A 221 -25.80 -16.14 20.21
N LYS A 222 -26.83 -15.83 21.00
CA LYS A 222 -27.75 -14.69 20.76
C LYS A 222 -27.07 -13.32 21.00
N ARG A 223 -25.92 -13.11 20.36
CA ARG A 223 -25.14 -11.87 20.40
C ARG A 223 -25.13 -11.23 19.01
N PRO A 224 -25.07 -9.90 18.93
CA PRO A 224 -24.87 -9.22 17.67
C PRO A 224 -23.64 -9.77 16.94
N THR A 225 -23.82 -10.15 15.67
CA THR A 225 -22.80 -10.80 14.85
C THR A 225 -22.38 -9.87 13.73
N ILE A 226 -21.09 -9.59 13.68
CA ILE A 226 -20.45 -8.87 12.58
C ILE A 226 -20.12 -9.89 11.48
N THR A 227 -20.64 -9.70 10.27
CA THR A 227 -20.42 -10.61 9.13
C THR A 227 -20.25 -9.83 7.83
N PHE A 228 -19.92 -10.51 6.73
CA PHE A 228 -19.89 -9.87 5.42
C PHE A 228 -21.31 -9.46 5.01
N LYS A 229 -21.45 -8.24 4.46
CA LYS A 229 -22.74 -7.67 4.01
C LYS A 229 -23.63 -8.61 3.20
N SER A 230 -23.05 -9.45 2.33
CA SER A 230 -23.80 -10.41 1.51
C SER A 230 -24.48 -11.54 2.31
N PHE A 231 -24.11 -11.73 3.57
CA PHE A 231 -24.63 -12.77 4.47
C PHE A 231 -25.47 -12.21 5.61
N ASN A 232 -25.75 -10.90 5.66
CA ASN A 232 -26.54 -10.29 6.73
C ASN A 232 -27.93 -10.93 6.87
N GLU A 233 -28.55 -11.35 5.78
CA GLU A 233 -29.87 -12.01 5.81
C GLU A 233 -29.81 -13.50 6.20
N GLN A 234 -28.62 -14.11 6.17
CA GLN A 234 -28.42 -15.56 6.37
C GLN A 234 -27.86 -15.90 7.77
N ILE A 235 -27.40 -14.89 8.50
CA ILE A 235 -26.86 -15.02 9.85
C ILE A 235 -27.89 -14.46 10.84
N ASP A 236 -28.39 -15.32 11.73
CA ASP A 236 -29.59 -15.06 12.55
C ASP A 236 -29.50 -13.79 13.41
N ASN A 237 -28.29 -13.41 13.85
CA ASN A 237 -28.04 -12.23 14.68
C ASN A 237 -27.13 -11.20 13.99
N ALA A 238 -27.14 -11.13 12.66
CA ALA A 238 -26.33 -10.15 11.93
C ALA A 238 -26.65 -8.72 12.39
N SER A 239 -25.60 -7.94 12.67
CA SER A 239 -25.77 -6.53 13.02
C SER A 239 -26.23 -5.75 11.78
N PRO A 240 -27.32 -4.96 11.86
CA PRO A 240 -27.88 -4.23 10.72
C PRO A 240 -26.97 -3.11 10.19
N ASP A 241 -25.97 -2.70 10.97
CA ASP A 241 -25.10 -1.55 10.69
C ASP A 241 -23.78 -1.93 9.96
N MET A 242 -23.72 -3.11 9.33
CA MET A 242 -22.56 -3.63 8.57
C MET A 242 -22.82 -3.77 7.07
#